data_AF-A0A151QZ36-F1
#
_entry.id   AF-A0A151QZ36-F1
#
_cell.length_a   1.000
_cell.length_b   1.000
_cell.length_c   1.000
_cell.angle_alpha   90.00
_cell.angle_beta   90.00
_cell.angle_gamma   90.00
#
_symmetry.space_group_name_H-M   'P 1'
#
loop_
_entity.id
_entity.type
_entity.pdbx_description
1 polymer ?
#
loop_
_entity_poly.entity_id
_entity_poly.type
_entity_poly.pdbx_seq_one_letter_code
_entity_poly.pdbx_strand_id
1 'polypeptide(L)'
;MASSSKRPRSDQPGLPPREPSRPYSCQFLTKRNETHFATVSGQKFILERRIELDDNEAPEFLNELTRRCWDKLGSYPFPANIVVVKEFYANALRPEEGIVQYTSYVQGVRVPFDARTINEFLGTALEPDEQCEYGDFEGGTIDPKLVEAVICMPGAGFHQNRAQQPLHVKRRDLLPMVRIWLALVHANILPCSHVSDLHWTQAMLMYCIMTGRTVDLGSIICVKISRCTKSPPSVTLGHPSLITQLCQLVSVDVHSPPFEGPGRAIDSRYISIYFQDRPRPAVAALEPLHAAGPQGDMPMDDAPPPGPPLFISILTLSRAG
;
A
#
# COMPACT_ATOMS: atom_id res chain seq x y z
N MET A 1 -63.67 36.39 4.94
CA MET A 1 -63.12 35.32 4.07
C MET A 1 -61.72 35.79 3.65
N ALA A 2 -60.63 35.04 3.71
CA ALA A 2 -60.43 33.60 3.78
C ALA A 2 -59.22 33.26 4.66
N SER A 3 -59.38 32.22 5.47
CA SER A 3 -58.33 31.57 6.25
C SER A 3 -57.52 30.66 5.33
N SER A 4 -56.21 30.87 5.22
CA SER A 4 -55.32 30.01 4.43
C SER A 4 -54.76 28.90 5.33
N SER A 5 -55.44 27.75 5.27
CA SER A 5 -55.07 26.53 5.98
C SER A 5 -53.90 25.84 5.27
N LYS A 6 -52.71 25.84 5.88
CA LYS A 6 -51.55 25.05 5.42
C LYS A 6 -51.80 23.58 5.75
N ARG A 7 -52.02 22.75 4.72
CA ARG A 7 -51.98 21.28 4.84
C ARG A 7 -50.54 20.83 5.14
N PRO A 8 -50.29 19.95 6.12
CA PRO A 8 -49.00 19.29 6.26
C PRO A 8 -48.79 18.33 5.08
N ARG A 9 -47.57 18.33 4.53
CA ARG A 9 -47.13 17.28 3.60
C ARG A 9 -47.10 15.96 4.37
N SER A 10 -47.73 14.94 3.80
CA SER A 10 -47.67 13.57 4.29
C SER A 10 -46.23 13.06 4.18
N ASP A 11 -45.64 12.71 5.32
CA ASP A 11 -44.44 11.89 5.39
C ASP A 11 -44.75 10.55 4.71
N GLN A 12 -44.07 10.27 3.60
CA GLN A 12 -43.99 8.90 3.12
C GLN A 12 -43.07 8.14 4.09
N PRO A 13 -43.51 7.00 4.64
CA PRO A 13 -42.61 6.14 5.40
C PRO A 13 -41.48 5.69 4.47
N GLY A 14 -40.23 6.00 4.84
CA GLY A 14 -39.07 5.43 4.19
C GLY A 14 -39.20 3.91 4.15
N LEU A 15 -38.85 3.31 3.01
CA LEU A 15 -38.77 1.86 2.86
C LEU A 15 -38.03 1.26 4.06
N PRO A 16 -38.55 0.19 4.68
CA PRO A 16 -37.87 -0.45 5.78
C PRO A 16 -36.46 -0.87 5.35
N PRO A 17 -35.47 -0.84 6.26
CA PRO A 17 -34.15 -1.40 6.00
C PRO A 17 -34.33 -2.81 5.44
N ARG A 18 -33.80 -3.07 4.22
CA ARG A 18 -33.85 -4.40 3.63
C ARG A 18 -33.28 -5.39 4.64
N GLU A 19 -34.07 -6.38 5.05
CA GLU A 19 -33.57 -7.48 5.85
C GLU A 19 -32.32 -8.06 5.16
N PRO A 20 -31.24 -8.35 5.91
CA PRO A 20 -30.06 -8.96 5.31
C PRO A 20 -30.50 -10.27 4.65
N SER A 21 -30.32 -10.35 3.33
CA SER A 21 -30.63 -11.55 2.56
C SER A 21 -29.93 -12.76 3.19
N ARG A 22 -30.64 -13.89 3.25
CA ARG A 22 -30.03 -15.15 3.72
C ARG A 22 -28.79 -15.45 2.87
N PRO A 23 -27.68 -15.94 3.48
CA PRO A 23 -26.49 -16.32 2.72
C PRO A 23 -26.82 -17.34 1.61
N TYR A 24 -26.12 -17.24 0.49
CA TYR A 24 -26.26 -18.16 -0.65
C TYR A 24 -25.87 -19.60 -0.28
N SER A 25 -24.83 -19.78 0.54
CA SER A 25 -24.41 -21.07 1.10
C SER A 25 -23.72 -20.91 2.45
N CYS A 26 -23.23 -22.01 3.04
CA CYS A 26 -22.35 -21.95 4.21
C CYS A 26 -21.00 -21.28 3.87
N GLN A 27 -20.60 -21.26 2.61
CA GLN A 27 -19.31 -20.72 2.18
C GLN A 27 -19.41 -19.31 1.59
N PHE A 28 -20.53 -18.96 0.95
CA PHE A 28 -20.64 -17.70 0.20
C PHE A 28 -21.89 -16.90 0.56
N LEU A 29 -21.74 -15.57 0.69
CA LEU A 29 -22.86 -14.66 0.92
C LEU A 29 -23.78 -14.55 -0.29
N THR A 30 -23.19 -14.44 -1.49
CA THR A 30 -23.92 -14.30 -2.75
C THR A 30 -23.30 -15.20 -3.82
N LYS A 31 -24.06 -15.50 -4.87
CA LYS A 31 -23.54 -16.19 -6.06
C LYS A 31 -22.38 -15.43 -6.72
N ARG A 32 -22.34 -14.10 -6.59
CA ARG A 32 -21.24 -13.28 -7.10
C ARG A 32 -19.96 -13.45 -6.28
N ASN A 33 -20.05 -13.68 -4.97
CA ASN A 33 -18.89 -14.01 -4.14
C ASN A 33 -18.30 -15.37 -4.53
N GLU A 34 -19.13 -16.37 -4.79
CA GLU A 34 -18.69 -17.68 -5.30
C GLU A 34 -17.96 -17.55 -6.66
N THR A 35 -18.52 -16.77 -7.60
CA THR A 35 -17.85 -16.53 -8.88
C THR A 35 -16.52 -15.79 -8.70
N HIS A 36 -16.48 -14.83 -7.76
CA HIS A 36 -15.27 -14.07 -7.44
C HIS A 36 -14.18 -14.94 -6.78
N PHE A 37 -14.55 -16.00 -6.06
CA PHE A 37 -13.61 -16.93 -5.43
C PHE A 37 -12.66 -17.58 -6.45
N ALA A 38 -13.11 -17.82 -7.69
CA ALA A 38 -12.24 -18.31 -8.77
C ALA A 38 -11.09 -17.33 -9.08
N THR A 39 -11.36 -16.02 -9.06
CA THR A 39 -10.34 -14.97 -9.22
C THR A 39 -9.38 -14.95 -8.04
N VAL A 40 -9.91 -15.01 -6.81
CA VAL A 40 -9.13 -14.97 -5.57
C VAL A 40 -8.25 -16.21 -5.41
N SER A 41 -8.70 -17.36 -5.90
CA SER A 41 -8.01 -18.65 -5.79
C SER A 41 -6.63 -18.65 -6.43
N GLY A 42 -6.42 -17.88 -7.50
CA GLY A 42 -5.12 -17.75 -8.17
C GLY A 42 -4.19 -16.70 -7.57
N GLN A 43 -4.66 -15.85 -6.66
CA GLN A 43 -3.87 -14.76 -6.10
C GLN A 43 -2.85 -15.29 -5.08
N LYS A 44 -1.65 -14.71 -5.11
CA LYS A 44 -0.58 -14.93 -4.13
C LYS A 44 -0.76 -14.01 -2.92
N PHE A 45 -0.04 -14.31 -1.84
CA PHE A 45 -0.01 -13.47 -0.64
C PHE A 45 1.33 -12.76 -0.45
N ILE A 46 1.24 -11.55 0.11
CA ILE A 46 2.33 -10.87 0.79
C ILE A 46 2.22 -11.30 2.25
N LEU A 47 3.20 -12.09 2.70
CA LEU A 47 3.22 -12.66 4.04
C LEU A 47 3.76 -11.62 5.03
N GLU A 48 3.02 -11.41 6.11
CA GLU A 48 3.37 -10.50 7.20
C GLU A 48 4.62 -11.00 7.91
N ARG A 49 5.42 -10.07 8.44
CA ARG A 49 6.75 -10.35 9.00
C ARG A 49 6.79 -10.10 10.48
N ARG A 50 7.54 -10.94 11.20
CA ARG A 50 7.88 -10.71 12.59
C ARG A 50 9.04 -9.72 12.72
N ILE A 51 9.13 -9.06 13.88
CA ILE A 51 10.31 -8.34 14.32
C ILE A 51 11.07 -9.27 15.26
N GLU A 52 12.33 -9.56 14.94
CA GLU A 52 13.22 -10.43 15.71
C GLU A 52 14.53 -9.67 15.93
N LEU A 53 14.44 -8.63 16.76
CA LEU A 53 15.55 -7.73 17.07
C LEU A 53 15.82 -7.73 18.57
N ASP A 54 17.08 -7.67 18.94
CA ASP A 54 17.48 -7.37 20.31
C ASP A 54 17.40 -5.85 20.57
N ASP A 55 17.21 -5.47 21.84
CA ASP A 55 16.99 -4.07 22.25
C ASP A 55 18.08 -3.08 21.81
N ASN A 56 19.31 -3.58 21.58
CA ASN A 56 20.47 -2.78 21.19
C ASN A 56 20.65 -2.65 19.67
N GLU A 57 19.90 -3.38 18.84
CA GLU A 57 20.16 -3.45 17.40
C GLU A 57 19.55 -2.27 16.63
N ALA A 58 18.39 -1.79 17.08
CA ALA A 58 17.73 -0.60 16.55
C ALA A 58 16.88 0.09 17.62
N PRO A 59 17.51 0.67 18.66
CA PRO A 59 16.82 1.17 19.84
C PRO A 59 15.80 2.26 19.50
N GLU A 60 16.07 3.17 18.56
CA GLU A 60 15.10 4.21 18.19
C GLU A 60 13.87 3.65 17.48
N PHE A 61 14.04 2.60 16.66
CA PHE A 61 12.93 1.90 16.01
C PHE A 61 12.05 1.19 17.05
N LEU A 62 12.68 0.42 17.95
CA LEU A 62 11.97 -0.33 18.99
C LEU A 62 11.26 0.60 19.98
N ASN A 63 11.93 1.66 20.43
CA ASN A 63 11.34 2.66 21.31
C ASN A 63 10.10 3.32 20.69
N GLU A 64 10.16 3.67 19.41
CA GLU A 64 9.02 4.28 18.71
C GLU A 64 7.89 3.27 18.45
N LEU A 65 8.21 1.98 18.25
CA LEU A 65 7.22 0.91 18.18
C LEU A 65 6.44 0.78 19.51
N THR A 66 7.16 0.72 20.63
CA THR A 66 6.56 0.60 21.96
C THR A 66 5.83 1.88 22.38
N ARG A 67 6.37 3.07 22.08
CA ARG A 67 5.70 4.36 22.34
C ARG A 67 4.32 4.44 21.68
N ARG A 68 4.14 3.78 20.54
CA ARG A 68 2.89 3.71 19.77
C ARG A 68 1.98 2.54 20.17
N CYS A 69 2.40 1.69 21.11
CA CYS A 69 1.75 0.41 21.43
C CYS A 69 1.68 -0.56 20.24
N TRP A 70 2.66 -0.51 19.32
CA TRP A 70 2.68 -1.32 18.10
C TRP A 70 3.44 -2.65 18.27
N ASP A 71 3.80 -3.05 19.48
CA ASP A 71 4.57 -4.26 19.76
C ASP A 71 3.88 -5.52 19.21
N LYS A 72 2.55 -5.57 19.31
CA LYS A 72 1.78 -6.69 18.76
C LYS A 72 1.91 -6.78 17.24
N LEU A 73 1.98 -5.66 16.52
CA LEU A 73 2.14 -5.62 15.04
C LEU A 73 3.39 -6.38 14.57
N GLY A 74 4.45 -6.39 15.38
CA GLY A 74 5.69 -7.11 15.10
C GLY A 74 5.73 -8.56 15.57
N SER A 75 4.83 -8.98 16.46
CA SER A 75 4.89 -10.29 17.14
C SER A 75 3.76 -11.25 16.77
N TYR A 76 2.61 -10.73 16.34
CA TYR A 76 1.44 -11.52 15.98
C TYR A 76 1.53 -12.39 14.70
N PRO A 77 2.37 -12.14 13.68
CA PRO A 77 2.28 -12.89 12.42
C PRO A 77 2.57 -14.40 12.58
N PHE A 78 1.52 -15.22 12.68
CA PHE A 78 1.57 -16.69 12.74
C PHE A 78 1.25 -17.33 11.37
N PRO A 79 1.48 -18.64 11.17
CA PRO A 79 1.08 -19.30 9.94
C PRO A 79 -0.39 -19.04 9.59
N ALA A 80 -0.63 -18.64 8.34
CA ALA A 80 -1.95 -18.28 7.85
C ALA A 80 -2.65 -19.47 7.20
N ASN A 81 -3.96 -19.61 7.43
CA ASN A 81 -4.78 -20.60 6.75
C ASN A 81 -5.22 -20.05 5.38
N ILE A 82 -4.59 -20.55 4.32
CA ILE A 82 -4.75 -19.96 2.99
C ILE A 82 -6.16 -20.16 2.42
N VAL A 83 -6.83 -21.27 2.75
CA VAL A 83 -8.19 -21.54 2.29
C VAL A 83 -9.17 -20.57 2.94
N VAL A 84 -9.08 -20.41 4.25
CA VAL A 84 -9.89 -19.45 5.02
C VAL A 84 -9.65 -18.02 4.54
N VAL A 85 -8.40 -17.62 4.31
CA VAL A 85 -8.09 -16.26 3.85
C VAL A 85 -8.65 -16.00 2.45
N LYS A 86 -8.60 -16.98 1.53
CA LYS A 86 -9.18 -16.84 0.19
C LYS A 86 -10.71 -16.75 0.22
N GLU A 87 -11.35 -17.56 1.06
CA GLU A 87 -12.80 -17.49 1.29
C GLU A 87 -13.19 -16.13 1.86
N PHE A 88 -12.44 -15.64 2.84
CA PHE A 88 -12.61 -14.31 3.43
C PHE A 88 -12.53 -13.22 2.35
N TYR A 89 -11.50 -13.24 1.49
CA TYR A 89 -11.37 -12.21 0.45
C TYR A 89 -12.50 -12.27 -0.58
N ALA A 90 -12.94 -13.48 -0.94
CA ALA A 90 -14.06 -13.66 -1.85
C ALA A 90 -15.36 -13.08 -1.30
N ASN A 91 -15.62 -13.24 0.00
CA ASN A 91 -16.82 -12.75 0.67
C ASN A 91 -16.75 -11.30 1.15
N ALA A 92 -15.54 -10.75 1.30
CA ALA A 92 -15.35 -9.33 1.61
C ALA A 92 -15.70 -8.41 0.43
N LEU A 93 -15.77 -8.95 -0.80
CA LEU A 93 -16.30 -8.21 -1.94
C LEU A 93 -17.78 -7.87 -1.69
N ARG A 94 -18.11 -6.59 -1.80
CA ARG A 94 -19.48 -6.06 -1.66
C ARG A 94 -20.09 -5.79 -3.04
N PRO A 95 -20.78 -6.76 -3.66
CA PRO A 95 -21.42 -6.56 -4.96
C PRO A 95 -22.70 -5.72 -4.92
N GLU A 96 -23.34 -5.58 -3.76
CA GLU A 96 -24.67 -5.02 -3.60
C GLU A 96 -24.74 -4.03 -2.43
N GLU A 97 -25.61 -3.02 -2.55
CA GLU A 97 -25.97 -2.10 -1.46
C GLU A 97 -26.82 -2.86 -0.43
N GLY A 98 -26.31 -3.00 0.80
CA GLY A 98 -26.95 -3.74 1.89
C GLY A 98 -26.01 -4.70 2.63
N ILE A 99 -24.89 -5.10 2.02
CA ILE A 99 -23.83 -5.84 2.72
C ILE A 99 -23.09 -4.87 3.64
N VAL A 100 -22.96 -5.21 4.91
CA VAL A 100 -22.24 -4.42 5.93
C VAL A 100 -20.80 -4.17 5.48
N GLN A 101 -20.33 -2.93 5.62
CA GLN A 101 -18.97 -2.56 5.27
C GLN A 101 -17.97 -3.19 6.24
N TYR A 102 -16.78 -3.54 5.73
CA TYR A 102 -15.72 -4.15 6.53
C TYR A 102 -16.15 -5.40 7.30
N THR A 103 -17.02 -6.22 6.70
CA THR A 103 -17.42 -7.53 7.21
C THR A 103 -17.28 -8.55 6.09
N SER A 104 -16.72 -9.71 6.41
CA SER A 104 -16.68 -10.88 5.54
C SER A 104 -17.55 -12.00 6.10
N TYR A 105 -17.55 -13.14 5.43
CA TYR A 105 -18.27 -14.34 5.81
C TYR A 105 -17.41 -15.56 5.49
N VAL A 106 -17.21 -16.43 6.47
CA VAL A 106 -16.37 -17.62 6.34
C VAL A 106 -17.01 -18.75 7.13
N GLN A 107 -17.19 -19.90 6.51
CA GLN A 107 -17.74 -21.12 7.14
C GLN A 107 -19.04 -20.88 7.94
N GLY A 108 -19.94 -20.05 7.44
CA GLY A 108 -21.20 -19.74 8.14
C GLY A 108 -21.15 -18.57 9.11
N VAL A 109 -19.96 -18.00 9.35
CA VAL A 109 -19.73 -16.99 10.39
C VAL A 109 -19.40 -15.64 9.76
N ARG A 110 -19.97 -14.55 10.29
CA ARG A 110 -19.59 -13.19 9.89
C ARG A 110 -18.30 -12.78 10.60
N VAL A 111 -17.33 -12.32 9.83
CA VAL A 111 -16.01 -11.91 10.32
C VAL A 111 -15.86 -10.40 10.16
N PRO A 112 -15.99 -9.59 11.22
CA PRO A 112 -15.72 -8.17 11.15
C PRO A 112 -14.21 -7.92 10.93
N PHE A 113 -13.90 -6.89 10.16
CA PHE A 113 -12.54 -6.40 9.92
C PHE A 113 -12.51 -4.87 9.83
N ASP A 114 -13.46 -4.19 10.47
CA ASP A 114 -13.45 -2.74 10.61
C ASP A 114 -12.25 -2.27 11.46
N ALA A 115 -12.01 -0.96 11.44
CA ALA A 115 -10.89 -0.33 12.13
C ALA A 115 -10.87 -0.67 13.62
N ARG A 116 -12.03 -0.68 14.27
CA ARG A 116 -12.16 -1.01 15.69
C ARG A 116 -11.71 -2.45 15.96
N THR A 117 -12.24 -3.41 15.22
CA THR A 117 -11.89 -4.83 15.36
C THR A 117 -10.39 -5.07 15.18
N ILE A 118 -9.78 -4.42 14.17
CA ILE A 118 -8.35 -4.55 13.90
C ILE A 118 -7.52 -3.89 15.01
N ASN A 119 -7.89 -2.70 15.48
CA ASN A 119 -7.19 -2.01 16.56
C ASN A 119 -7.31 -2.75 17.90
N GLU A 120 -8.48 -3.30 18.22
CA GLU A 120 -8.67 -4.16 19.39
C GLU A 120 -7.80 -5.41 19.30
N PHE A 121 -7.73 -6.04 18.11
CA PHE A 121 -6.82 -7.15 17.90
C PHE A 121 -5.36 -6.74 18.08
N LEU A 122 -4.91 -5.63 17.48
CA LEU A 122 -3.51 -5.19 17.55
C LEU A 122 -3.15 -4.51 18.88
N GLY A 123 -4.12 -4.12 19.72
CA GLY A 123 -3.85 -3.29 20.89
C GLY A 123 -3.45 -1.85 20.53
N THR A 124 -3.90 -1.34 19.39
CA THR A 124 -3.49 -0.05 18.81
C THR A 124 -4.66 0.94 18.70
N ALA A 125 -5.66 0.79 19.57
CA ALA A 125 -6.74 1.76 19.65
C ALA A 125 -6.18 3.10 20.14
N LEU A 126 -6.52 4.18 19.43
CA LEU A 126 -6.22 5.53 19.87
C LEU A 126 -7.10 5.87 21.09
N GLU A 127 -6.59 6.73 21.97
CA GLU A 127 -7.38 7.22 23.11
C GLU A 127 -8.60 8.04 22.63
N PRO A 128 -9.68 8.14 23.42
CA PRO A 128 -10.91 8.80 22.97
C PRO A 128 -10.77 10.27 22.52
N ASP A 129 -9.76 10.98 23.04
CA ASP A 129 -9.42 12.36 22.70
C ASP A 129 -8.33 12.48 21.62
N GLU A 130 -7.70 11.37 21.25
CA GLU A 130 -6.67 11.32 20.22
C GLU A 130 -7.31 11.15 18.82
N GLN A 131 -6.99 12.07 17.92
CA GLN A 131 -7.43 12.00 16.52
C GLN A 131 -6.29 11.50 15.64
N CYS A 132 -6.61 10.74 14.59
CA CYS A 132 -5.65 10.25 13.61
C CYS A 132 -5.18 11.37 12.69
N GLU A 133 -3.97 11.90 12.91
CA GLU A 133 -3.36 12.95 12.10
C GLU A 133 -3.02 12.47 10.69
N TYR A 134 -2.80 11.16 10.48
CA TYR A 134 -2.59 10.62 9.13
C TYR A 134 -3.80 10.85 8.21
N GLY A 135 -5.02 10.84 8.77
CA GLY A 135 -6.25 11.09 8.02
C GLY A 135 -6.34 12.49 7.44
N ASP A 136 -5.70 13.49 8.07
CA ASP A 136 -5.71 14.89 7.62
C ASP A 136 -4.96 15.09 6.29
N PHE A 137 -4.07 14.14 5.95
CA PHE A 137 -3.35 14.16 4.68
C PHE A 137 -4.17 13.53 3.52
N GLU A 138 -5.30 12.88 3.80
CA GLU A 138 -6.28 12.50 2.78
C GLU A 138 -7.12 13.72 2.35
N GLY A 139 -6.49 14.69 1.69
CA GLY A 139 -7.14 15.88 1.13
C GLY A 139 -6.40 17.20 1.41
N GLY A 140 -5.48 17.20 2.37
CA GLY A 140 -4.57 18.33 2.64
C GLY A 140 -3.36 18.36 1.70
N THR A 141 -2.84 19.56 1.43
CA THR A 141 -1.60 19.75 0.65
C THR A 141 -0.41 19.91 1.60
N ILE A 142 0.27 18.81 1.93
CA ILE A 142 1.62 18.90 2.52
C ILE A 142 2.62 19.24 1.42
N ASP A 143 3.57 20.13 1.73
CA ASP A 143 4.71 20.38 0.85
C ASP A 143 5.59 19.11 0.77
N PRO A 144 5.78 18.52 -0.44
CA PRO A 144 6.67 17.38 -0.63
C PRO A 144 8.08 17.60 -0.06
N LYS A 145 8.59 18.83 -0.03
CA LYS A 145 9.92 19.15 0.54
C LYS A 145 10.00 18.88 2.03
N LEU A 146 8.92 19.11 2.78
CA LEU A 146 8.84 18.79 4.19
C LEU A 146 8.93 17.28 4.43
N VAL A 147 8.27 16.51 3.57
CA VAL A 147 8.31 15.03 3.61
C VAL A 147 9.71 14.53 3.30
N GLU A 148 10.33 15.04 2.23
CA GLU A 148 11.70 14.68 1.82
C GLU A 148 12.70 14.92 2.95
N ALA A 149 12.64 16.09 3.61
CA ALA A 149 13.56 16.44 4.69
C ALA A 149 13.49 15.47 5.88
N VAL A 150 12.33 14.85 6.11
CA VAL A 150 12.12 13.90 7.20
C VAL A 150 12.53 12.47 6.81
N ILE A 151 12.28 12.05 5.57
CA ILE A 151 12.40 10.63 5.20
C ILE A 151 13.62 10.28 4.33
N CYS A 152 14.22 11.27 3.67
CA CYS A 152 15.29 11.08 2.70
C CYS A 152 16.68 11.41 3.28
N MET A 153 17.71 10.80 2.70
CA MET A 153 19.10 11.23 2.88
C MET A 153 19.29 12.66 2.34
N PRO A 154 20.23 13.45 2.88
CA PRO A 154 20.54 14.78 2.37
C PRO A 154 20.81 14.81 0.86
N GLY A 155 20.16 15.72 0.13
CA GLY A 155 20.33 15.85 -1.32
C GLY A 155 19.63 14.75 -2.15
N ALA A 156 18.72 13.99 -1.54
CA ALA A 156 17.81 13.08 -2.22
C ALA A 156 16.35 13.50 -2.01
N GLY A 157 15.42 12.93 -2.79
CA GLY A 157 14.03 13.35 -2.77
C GLY A 157 13.14 12.54 -3.71
N PHE A 158 11.93 13.04 -3.94
CA PHE A 158 11.01 12.45 -4.90
C PHE A 158 11.55 12.60 -6.32
N HIS A 159 11.48 11.52 -7.07
CA HIS A 159 11.53 11.62 -8.53
C HIS A 159 10.27 12.35 -8.99
N GLN A 160 10.45 13.34 -9.85
CA GLN A 160 9.35 14.13 -10.36
C GLN A 160 8.95 13.68 -11.77
N ASN A 161 7.66 13.79 -12.08
CA ASN A 161 7.20 13.66 -13.46
C ASN A 161 7.54 14.93 -14.28
N ARG A 162 7.22 14.93 -15.58
CA ARG A 162 7.44 16.10 -16.46
C ARG A 162 6.74 17.37 -15.97
N ALA A 163 5.65 17.23 -15.22
CA ALA A 163 4.89 18.32 -14.61
C ALA A 163 5.39 18.70 -13.20
N GLN A 164 6.60 18.26 -12.81
CA GLN A 164 7.22 18.55 -11.52
C GLN A 164 6.47 17.99 -10.29
N GLN A 165 5.54 17.05 -10.49
CA GLN A 165 4.83 16.41 -9.38
C GLN A 165 5.61 15.22 -8.84
N PRO A 166 5.62 14.99 -7.51
CA PRO A 166 6.33 13.88 -6.89
C PRO A 166 5.71 12.53 -7.31
N LEU A 167 6.54 11.58 -7.74
CA LEU A 167 6.13 10.23 -8.12
C LEU A 167 6.47 9.22 -7.03
N HIS A 168 7.77 9.05 -6.76
CA HIS A 168 8.27 8.08 -5.80
C HIS A 168 9.69 8.43 -5.34
N VAL A 169 10.04 7.97 -4.14
CA VAL A 169 11.43 7.98 -3.64
C VAL A 169 12.02 6.59 -3.81
N LYS A 170 13.29 6.47 -4.23
CA LYS A 170 13.96 5.16 -4.26
C LYS A 170 14.35 4.75 -2.85
N ARG A 171 14.28 3.46 -2.54
CA ARG A 171 14.68 2.92 -1.23
C ARG A 171 16.09 3.34 -0.80
N ARG A 172 17.04 3.38 -1.74
CA ARG A 172 18.44 3.80 -1.50
C ARG A 172 18.58 5.28 -1.10
N ASP A 173 17.57 6.08 -1.37
CA ASP A 173 17.55 7.52 -1.08
C ASP A 173 16.92 7.81 0.29
N LEU A 174 16.36 6.80 0.97
CA LEU A 174 15.75 6.92 2.30
C LEU A 174 16.79 6.83 3.42
N LEU A 175 16.52 7.47 4.56
CA LEU A 175 17.29 7.29 5.79
C LEU A 175 17.28 5.81 6.24
N PRO A 176 18.35 5.28 6.85
CA PRO A 176 18.40 3.90 7.33
C PRO A 176 17.22 3.52 8.23
N MET A 177 16.85 4.40 9.17
CA MET A 177 15.69 4.22 10.05
C MET A 177 14.38 4.05 9.27
N VAL A 178 14.17 4.88 8.24
CA VAL A 178 12.99 4.80 7.38
C VAL A 178 12.96 3.49 6.60
N ARG A 179 14.12 2.92 6.24
CA ARG A 179 14.17 1.60 5.57
C ARG A 179 13.74 0.45 6.48
N ILE A 180 13.96 0.54 7.80
CA ILE A 180 13.42 -0.44 8.76
C ILE A 180 11.90 -0.31 8.81
N TRP A 181 11.39 0.90 9.04
CA TRP A 181 9.95 1.17 9.06
C TRP A 181 9.27 0.73 7.76
N LEU A 182 9.89 1.01 6.62
CA LEU A 182 9.41 0.61 5.32
C LEU A 182 9.19 -0.90 5.21
N ALA A 183 10.07 -1.70 5.81
CA ALA A 183 9.95 -3.16 5.82
C ALA A 183 8.70 -3.62 6.56
N LEU A 184 8.47 -3.05 7.75
CA LEU A 184 7.31 -3.36 8.56
C LEU A 184 6.02 -2.89 7.87
N VAL A 185 6.02 -1.67 7.33
CA VAL A 185 4.86 -1.11 6.66
C VAL A 185 4.50 -1.88 5.39
N HIS A 186 5.48 -2.20 4.54
CA HIS A 186 5.24 -2.95 3.30
C HIS A 186 4.84 -4.41 3.53
N ALA A 187 5.02 -4.95 4.73
CA ALA A 187 4.59 -6.31 5.07
C ALA A 187 3.29 -6.34 5.88
N ASN A 188 3.13 -5.45 6.87
CA ASN A 188 2.14 -5.61 7.94
C ASN A 188 1.04 -4.53 7.94
N ILE A 189 1.23 -3.37 7.29
CA ILE A 189 0.26 -2.26 7.31
C ILE A 189 -0.29 -1.96 5.91
N LEU A 190 0.61 -1.72 4.95
CA LEU A 190 0.30 -1.46 3.54
C LEU A 190 1.05 -2.44 2.64
N PRO A 191 0.64 -3.72 2.59
CA PRO A 191 1.24 -4.74 1.74
C PRO A 191 1.47 -4.28 0.30
N CYS A 192 2.74 -4.35 -0.12
CA CYS A 192 3.20 -3.93 -1.44
C CYS A 192 4.24 -4.90 -2.01
N SER A 193 4.01 -5.39 -3.23
CA SER A 193 4.91 -6.33 -3.91
C SER A 193 6.17 -5.65 -4.45
N HIS A 194 6.08 -4.36 -4.79
CA HIS A 194 7.21 -3.56 -5.26
C HIS A 194 7.81 -2.78 -4.10
N VAL A 195 8.99 -3.23 -3.62
CA VAL A 195 9.66 -2.71 -2.42
C VAL A 195 10.82 -1.77 -2.72
N SER A 196 11.07 -1.45 -3.99
CA SER A 196 12.16 -0.57 -4.42
C SER A 196 11.81 0.91 -4.33
N ASP A 197 10.51 1.23 -4.42
CA ASP A 197 10.00 2.57 -4.62
C ASP A 197 8.95 2.89 -3.54
N LEU A 198 9.07 4.06 -2.94
CA LEU A 198 8.15 4.58 -1.93
C LEU A 198 7.24 5.62 -2.59
N HIS A 199 5.96 5.27 -2.74
CA HIS A 199 4.95 6.16 -3.32
C HIS A 199 4.37 7.13 -2.27
N TRP A 200 3.69 8.18 -2.72
CA TRP A 200 3.19 9.27 -1.87
C TRP A 200 2.45 8.80 -0.60
N THR A 201 1.45 7.93 -0.73
CA THR A 201 0.69 7.40 0.44
C THR A 201 1.60 6.74 1.48
N GLN A 202 2.58 5.95 1.02
CA GLN A 202 3.52 5.28 1.92
C GLN A 202 4.52 6.29 2.50
N ALA A 203 4.97 7.26 1.71
CA ALA A 203 5.82 8.35 2.17
C ALA A 203 5.13 9.20 3.25
N MET A 204 3.82 9.40 3.15
CA MET A 204 3.07 10.12 4.16
C MET A 204 2.92 9.34 5.45
N LEU A 205 2.70 8.02 5.36
CA LEU A 205 2.73 7.17 6.54
C LEU A 205 4.12 7.18 7.18
N MET A 206 5.19 7.11 6.39
CA MET A 206 6.57 7.24 6.89
C MET A 206 6.79 8.57 7.59
N TYR A 207 6.35 9.69 6.99
CA TYR A 207 6.45 11.00 7.60
C TYR A 207 5.74 11.06 8.95
N CYS A 208 4.52 10.53 9.07
CA CYS A 208 3.78 10.48 10.34
C CYS A 208 4.52 9.67 11.39
N ILE A 209 5.06 8.52 11.00
CA ILE A 209 5.85 7.65 11.88
C ILE A 209 7.09 8.40 12.38
N MET A 210 7.87 8.96 11.46
CA MET A 210 9.15 9.63 11.76
C MET A 210 8.99 10.95 12.53
N THR A 211 7.81 11.57 12.49
CA THR A 211 7.51 12.82 13.22
C THR A 211 6.69 12.60 14.49
N GLY A 212 6.43 11.35 14.87
CA GLY A 212 5.70 11.03 16.10
C GLY A 212 4.17 11.21 16.01
N ARG A 213 3.63 11.58 14.84
CA ARG A 213 2.19 11.83 14.62
C ARG A 213 1.36 10.58 14.83
N THR A 214 0.11 10.78 15.23
CA THR A 214 -0.84 9.73 15.53
C THR A 214 -1.32 9.03 14.25
N VAL A 215 -1.48 7.70 14.31
CA VAL A 215 -1.85 6.90 13.14
C VAL A 215 -2.78 5.76 13.58
N ASP A 216 -4.01 5.77 13.06
CA ASP A 216 -4.96 4.67 13.20
C ASP A 216 -4.64 3.54 12.21
N LEU A 217 -4.00 2.48 12.71
CA LEU A 217 -3.65 1.31 11.91
C LEU A 217 -4.87 0.56 11.38
N GLY A 218 -5.89 0.38 12.21
CA GLY A 218 -7.12 -0.32 11.85
C GLY A 218 -7.82 0.33 10.66
N SER A 219 -7.90 1.66 10.64
CA SER A 219 -8.46 2.41 9.51
C SER A 219 -7.67 2.19 8.22
N ILE A 220 -6.33 2.22 8.29
CA ILE A 220 -5.47 1.99 7.10
C ILE A 220 -5.64 0.55 6.59
N ILE A 221 -5.58 -0.43 7.47
CA ILE A 221 -5.59 -1.85 7.12
C ILE A 221 -6.96 -2.27 6.59
N CYS A 222 -8.08 -1.87 7.20
CA CYS A 222 -9.41 -2.25 6.73
C CYS A 222 -9.70 -1.72 5.32
N VAL A 223 -9.29 -0.48 5.04
CA VAL A 223 -9.39 0.14 3.70
C VAL A 223 -8.51 -0.61 2.71
N LYS A 224 -7.28 -0.97 3.09
CA LYS A 224 -6.37 -1.73 2.24
C LYS A 224 -6.92 -3.11 1.88
N ILE A 225 -7.41 -3.87 2.87
CA ILE A 225 -8.08 -5.17 2.65
C ILE A 225 -9.26 -5.00 1.70
N SER A 226 -10.13 -4.01 1.96
CA SER A 226 -11.31 -3.72 1.14
C SER A 226 -10.94 -3.38 -0.32
N ARG A 227 -9.92 -2.55 -0.55
CA ARG A 227 -9.43 -2.22 -1.91
C ARG A 227 -8.89 -3.45 -2.64
N CYS A 228 -8.25 -4.38 -1.94
CA CYS A 228 -7.76 -5.63 -2.53
C CYS A 228 -8.88 -6.54 -3.05
N THR A 229 -10.08 -6.51 -2.46
CA THR A 229 -11.23 -7.32 -2.93
C THR A 229 -11.67 -6.97 -4.36
N LYS A 230 -11.40 -5.76 -4.82
CA LYS A 230 -11.77 -5.27 -6.17
C LYS A 230 -10.62 -5.33 -7.17
N SER A 231 -9.48 -5.87 -6.76
CA SER A 231 -8.26 -5.88 -7.55
C SER A 231 -8.24 -7.02 -8.58
N PRO A 232 -7.52 -6.85 -9.70
CA PRO A 232 -7.36 -7.92 -10.68
C PRO A 232 -6.55 -9.09 -10.11
N PRO A 233 -6.67 -10.30 -10.69
CA PRO A 233 -5.99 -11.51 -10.20
C PRO A 233 -4.45 -11.43 -10.15
N SER A 234 -3.83 -10.48 -10.85
CA SER A 234 -2.38 -10.25 -10.80
C SER A 234 -1.92 -9.58 -9.50
N VAL A 235 -2.83 -8.93 -8.76
CA VAL A 235 -2.49 -8.23 -7.52
C VAL A 235 -2.32 -9.25 -6.40
N THR A 236 -1.23 -9.11 -5.65
CA THR A 236 -0.96 -9.92 -4.47
C THR A 236 -1.82 -9.44 -3.30
N LEU A 237 -2.44 -10.38 -2.59
CA LEU A 237 -3.27 -10.10 -1.41
C LEU A 237 -2.38 -9.91 -0.18
N GLY A 238 -2.83 -9.09 0.76
CA GLY A 238 -2.13 -8.81 2.00
C GLY A 238 -2.77 -9.50 3.20
N HIS A 239 -2.20 -9.28 4.37
CA HIS A 239 -2.82 -9.57 5.66
C HIS A 239 -3.30 -11.02 5.94
N PRO A 240 -2.62 -12.08 5.44
CA PRO A 240 -3.15 -13.44 5.60
C PRO A 240 -3.12 -13.92 7.07
N SER A 241 -2.12 -13.53 7.86
CA SER A 241 -2.02 -13.93 9.28
C SER A 241 -3.04 -13.18 10.14
N LEU A 242 -3.20 -11.87 9.87
CA LEU A 242 -4.23 -11.06 10.51
C LEU A 242 -5.62 -11.64 10.25
N ILE A 243 -5.96 -11.89 8.98
CA ILE A 243 -7.27 -12.43 8.59
C ILE A 243 -7.50 -13.80 9.24
N THR A 244 -6.49 -14.68 9.27
CA THR A 244 -6.59 -15.98 9.94
C THR A 244 -6.94 -15.81 11.43
N GLN A 245 -6.29 -14.88 12.13
CA GLN A 245 -6.57 -14.64 13.55
C GLN A 245 -7.93 -13.97 13.79
N LEU A 246 -8.35 -13.04 12.93
CA LEU A 246 -9.70 -12.47 13.00
C LEU A 246 -10.77 -13.56 12.82
N CYS A 247 -10.56 -14.51 11.90
CA CYS A 247 -11.45 -15.66 11.73
C CYS A 247 -11.47 -16.54 13.00
N GLN A 248 -10.29 -16.83 13.56
CA GLN A 248 -10.18 -17.63 14.78
C GLN A 248 -10.89 -16.98 15.98
N LEU A 249 -10.79 -15.66 16.14
CA LEU A 249 -11.45 -14.91 17.22
C LEU A 249 -12.98 -15.04 17.20
N VAL A 250 -13.58 -15.24 16.02
CA VAL A 250 -15.01 -15.48 15.86
C VAL A 250 -15.34 -16.97 15.70
N SER A 251 -14.43 -17.86 16.14
CA SER A 251 -14.63 -19.32 16.18
C SER A 251 -14.77 -20.01 14.81
N VAL A 252 -14.22 -19.44 13.73
CA VAL A 252 -14.03 -20.14 12.46
C VAL A 252 -12.93 -21.19 12.62
N ASP A 253 -13.10 -22.40 12.04
CA ASP A 253 -12.03 -23.39 12.04
C ASP A 253 -10.91 -22.97 11.08
N VAL A 254 -9.75 -22.70 11.67
CA VAL A 254 -8.52 -22.33 10.96
C VAL A 254 -7.43 -23.38 11.10
N HIS A 255 -7.67 -24.50 11.79
CA HIS A 255 -6.63 -25.49 12.13
C HIS A 255 -6.41 -26.55 11.04
N SER A 256 -7.27 -26.59 10.04
CA SER A 256 -7.14 -27.49 8.89
C SER A 256 -6.15 -26.93 7.85
N PRO A 257 -5.16 -27.71 7.37
CA PRO A 257 -4.20 -27.27 6.35
C PRO A 257 -4.88 -26.93 5.00
N PRO A 258 -4.22 -26.18 4.09
CA PRO A 258 -2.82 -25.77 4.08
C PRO A 258 -2.51 -24.45 4.79
N PHE A 259 -1.30 -24.39 5.35
CA PHE A 259 -0.74 -23.20 5.99
C PHE A 259 0.42 -22.62 5.19
N GLU A 260 0.50 -21.28 5.14
CA GLU A 260 1.73 -20.58 4.75
C GLU A 260 2.29 -19.84 5.96
N GLY A 261 3.58 -20.03 6.24
CA GLY A 261 4.26 -19.35 7.34
C GLY A 261 4.37 -17.83 7.12
N PRO A 262 4.70 -17.06 8.16
CA PRO A 262 4.97 -15.64 8.01
C PRO A 262 6.16 -15.40 7.06
N GLY A 263 6.25 -14.17 6.54
CA GLY A 263 7.40 -13.72 5.77
C GLY A 263 8.67 -13.71 6.62
N ARG A 264 9.83 -13.65 5.95
CA ARG A 264 11.14 -13.55 6.62
C ARG A 264 11.13 -12.40 7.63
N ALA A 265 11.56 -12.70 8.86
CA ALA A 265 11.64 -11.74 9.95
C ALA A 265 12.47 -10.51 9.59
N ILE A 266 12.17 -9.41 10.25
CA ILE A 266 12.98 -8.21 10.31
C ILE A 266 13.94 -8.43 11.48
N ASP A 267 15.12 -8.99 11.15
CA ASP A 267 16.19 -9.35 12.09
C ASP A 267 17.45 -8.47 11.87
N SER A 268 18.49 -8.66 12.68
CA SER A 268 19.76 -7.93 12.54
C SER A 268 20.39 -8.09 11.16
N ARG A 269 20.18 -9.25 10.52
CA ARG A 269 20.65 -9.49 9.15
C ARG A 269 19.87 -8.61 8.16
N TYR A 270 18.57 -8.46 8.32
CA TYR A 270 17.75 -7.54 7.56
C TYR A 270 18.25 -6.11 7.76
N ILE A 271 18.45 -5.68 9.01
CA ILE A 271 18.93 -4.34 9.36
C ILE A 271 20.31 -4.05 8.74
N SER A 272 21.28 -4.94 8.93
CA SER A 272 22.65 -4.73 8.44
C SER A 272 22.71 -4.51 6.92
N ILE A 273 21.85 -5.18 6.15
CA ILE A 273 21.74 -4.96 4.69
C ILE A 273 21.30 -3.53 4.35
N TYR A 274 20.48 -2.89 5.19
CA TYR A 274 19.94 -1.55 4.94
C TYR A 274 20.69 -0.42 5.63
N PHE A 275 21.47 -0.73 6.67
CA PHE A 275 22.41 0.18 7.33
C PHE A 275 23.77 0.23 6.65
N GLN A 276 24.16 -0.80 5.90
CA GLN A 276 25.36 -0.75 5.07
C GLN A 276 25.15 0.23 3.91
N ASP A 277 25.61 1.46 4.11
CA ASP A 277 25.73 2.48 3.08
C ASP A 277 26.49 1.91 1.88
N ARG A 278 25.82 1.86 0.72
CA ARG A 278 26.58 1.97 -0.53
C ARG A 278 26.73 3.46 -0.82
N PRO A 279 27.95 4.01 -0.81
CA PRO A 279 28.16 5.39 -1.20
C PRO A 279 27.54 5.62 -2.59
N ARG A 280 26.90 6.78 -2.77
CA ARG A 280 26.50 7.26 -4.10
C ARG A 280 27.78 7.20 -4.97
N PRO A 281 27.78 6.54 -6.13
CA PRO A 281 28.84 6.81 -7.10
C PRO A 281 28.83 8.31 -7.29
N ALA A 282 29.95 8.97 -6.99
CA ALA A 282 30.08 10.40 -7.24
C ALA A 282 29.69 10.61 -8.70
N VAL A 283 28.65 11.41 -8.93
CA VAL A 283 28.39 11.91 -10.28
C VAL A 283 29.64 12.71 -10.60
N ALA A 284 30.44 12.21 -11.55
CA ALA A 284 31.63 12.91 -12.00
C ALA A 284 31.21 14.35 -12.31
N ALA A 285 31.79 15.30 -11.60
CA ALA A 285 31.60 16.70 -11.88
C ALA A 285 31.90 16.89 -13.38
N LEU A 286 30.94 17.44 -14.13
CA LEU A 286 31.21 17.90 -15.48
C LEU A 286 32.27 18.99 -15.35
N GLU A 287 33.51 18.64 -15.66
CA GLU A 287 34.61 19.56 -15.85
C GLU A 287 34.13 20.72 -16.75
N PRO A 288 34.34 21.98 -16.37
CA PRO A 288 33.97 23.11 -17.22
C PRO A 288 34.77 23.03 -18.52
N LEU A 289 34.07 22.89 -19.64
CA LEU A 289 34.64 23.06 -20.98
C LEU A 289 35.41 24.38 -21.00
N HIS A 290 36.73 24.28 -21.17
CA HIS A 290 37.62 25.43 -21.32
C HIS A 290 37.10 26.38 -22.40
N ALA A 291 37.00 27.66 -22.02
CA ALA A 291 36.69 28.75 -22.92
C ALA A 291 37.71 28.80 -24.06
N ALA A 292 37.22 28.71 -25.29
CA ALA A 292 38.03 28.91 -26.49
C ALA A 292 38.56 30.35 -26.53
N GLY A 293 39.89 30.49 -26.61
CA GLY A 293 40.57 31.75 -26.91
C GLY A 293 40.44 32.17 -28.38
N PRO A 294 40.83 33.40 -28.74
CA PRO A 294 40.26 34.16 -29.85
C PRO A 294 40.74 33.74 -31.24
N GLN A 295 39.88 34.05 -32.22
CA GLN A 295 39.99 33.82 -33.65
C GLN A 295 41.28 34.40 -34.27
N GLY A 296 41.88 33.64 -35.19
CA GLY A 296 42.86 34.10 -36.18
C GLY A 296 42.30 33.90 -37.59
N ASP A 297 42.43 34.94 -38.42
CA ASP A 297 41.88 35.09 -39.77
C ASP A 297 42.52 34.20 -40.87
N MET A 298 41.65 33.61 -41.71
CA MET A 298 41.68 33.44 -43.19
C MET A 298 42.84 32.63 -43.86
N PRO A 299 42.66 31.95 -45.03
CA PRO A 299 41.74 32.31 -46.13
C PRO A 299 40.98 31.16 -46.83
N MET A 300 40.05 31.57 -47.71
CA MET A 300 39.26 30.77 -48.66
C MET A 300 40.12 30.06 -49.72
N ASP A 301 39.77 28.82 -50.08
CA ASP A 301 39.56 28.44 -51.49
C ASP A 301 38.84 27.09 -51.69
N ASP A 302 37.94 27.12 -52.67
CA ASP A 302 37.39 26.10 -53.58
C ASP A 302 36.76 24.77 -53.11
N ALA A 303 35.51 24.58 -53.57
CA ALA A 303 34.74 23.34 -53.56
C ALA A 303 34.93 22.53 -54.86
N PRO A 304 34.81 21.20 -54.81
CA PRO A 304 33.97 20.49 -55.81
C PRO A 304 33.20 19.27 -55.20
N PRO A 305 32.43 18.47 -55.96
CA PRO A 305 30.96 18.42 -56.01
C PRO A 305 30.34 17.20 -55.25
N PRO A 306 29.01 17.09 -55.14
CA PRO A 306 28.36 16.03 -54.36
C PRO A 306 28.26 14.69 -55.13
N GLY A 307 28.53 13.58 -54.43
CA GLY A 307 28.31 12.21 -54.90
C GLY A 307 26.84 11.75 -54.77
N PRO A 308 26.41 10.72 -55.53
CA PRO A 308 25.00 10.41 -55.78
C PRO A 308 24.33 9.60 -54.66
N PRO A 309 22.99 9.63 -54.56
CA PRO A 309 22.23 8.98 -53.49
C PRO A 309 22.00 7.48 -53.76
N LEU A 310 22.18 6.65 -52.73
CA LEU A 310 21.84 5.23 -52.76
C LEU A 310 20.34 5.02 -52.49
N PHE A 311 19.64 4.52 -53.50
CA PHE A 311 18.32 3.92 -53.41
C PHE A 311 18.38 2.60 -52.65
N ILE A 312 17.53 2.41 -51.63
CA ILE A 312 17.14 1.10 -51.14
C ILE A 312 15.63 0.94 -51.31
N SER A 313 15.28 0.01 -52.19
CA SER A 313 13.93 -0.43 -52.53
C SER A 313 13.24 -1.10 -51.34
N ILE A 314 12.00 -0.67 -51.08
CA ILE A 314 11.03 -1.40 -50.26
C ILE A 314 10.04 -2.05 -51.21
N LEU A 315 9.96 -3.39 -51.22
CA LEU A 315 8.84 -4.13 -51.77
C LEU A 315 8.42 -5.26 -50.80
N THR A 316 7.19 -5.04 -50.28
CA THR A 316 6.06 -5.98 -50.19
C THR A 316 6.11 -7.07 -49.10
N LEU A 317 5.02 -7.44 -48.42
CA LEU A 317 3.61 -7.52 -48.79
C LEU A 317 2.66 -7.20 -47.61
N SER A 318 1.51 -6.60 -47.93
CA SER A 318 0.26 -6.68 -47.16
C SER A 318 -0.82 -7.33 -48.02
N ARG A 319 -1.38 -8.45 -47.53
CA ARG A 319 -2.80 -8.88 -47.46
C ARG A 319 -3.80 -8.38 -48.53
N ALA A 320 -4.51 -9.31 -49.18
CA ALA A 320 -5.97 -9.52 -49.03
C ALA A 320 -6.49 -10.57 -50.05
N GLY A 321 -7.32 -11.47 -49.54
CA GLY A 321 -8.10 -12.49 -50.25
C GLY A 321 -8.89 -13.27 -49.22
#